data_AF-A0A8T6UR35-F1
#
_entry.id   AF-A0A8T6UR35-F1
#
_cell.length_a   1.000
_cell.length_b   1.000
_cell.length_c   1.000
_cell.angle_alpha   90.00
_cell.angle_beta   90.00
_cell.angle_gamma   90.00
#
_symmetry.space_group_name_H-M   'P 1'
#
loop_
_entity.id
_entity.type
_entity.pdbx_description
1 polymer ?
#
loop_
_entity_poly.entity_id
_entity_poly.type
_entity_poly.pdbx_seq_one_letter_code
_entity_poly.pdbx_strand_id
1 'polypeptide(L)'
;DKEEFSITFKQEIVCKSALFIQKKKYGYHVVNEEHVPCDKIDVTGLEIIRSETPSAFREALKDMLSMILRNEDDTDILNVYNKYKREAKDAYPEEISENKGVKGLEKYIINNETIKGTPYHVKAVAAYHKLLHELDIDDRYPLIEEDSKNKLVYVKPNPYRVNCIMYDRWPREFL
;
A
#
# COMPACT_ATOMS: atom_id res chain seq x y z
N ASP A 1 -29.24 -46.19 10.16
CA ASP A 1 -29.19 -45.14 9.13
C ASP A 1 -27.84 -44.45 9.17
N LYS A 2 -26.98 -44.73 8.19
CA LYS A 2 -25.70 -44.06 8.04
C LYS A 2 -25.99 -42.68 7.47
N GLU A 3 -25.62 -41.62 8.17
CA GLU A 3 -25.63 -40.27 7.62
C GLU A 3 -24.87 -40.27 6.29
N GLU A 4 -25.63 -40.08 5.21
CA GLU A 4 -25.11 -40.07 3.85
C GLU A 4 -24.39 -38.74 3.66
N PHE A 5 -23.05 -38.75 3.80
CA PHE A 5 -22.22 -37.58 3.53
C PHE A 5 -22.39 -37.18 2.06
N SER A 6 -23.13 -36.10 1.80
CA SER A 6 -23.30 -35.53 0.46
C SER A 6 -22.55 -34.20 0.35
N ILE A 7 -21.78 -34.04 -0.73
CA ILE A 7 -21.10 -32.79 -1.08
C ILE A 7 -22.03 -32.03 -2.03
N THR A 8 -22.45 -30.83 -1.63
CA THR A 8 -23.29 -29.96 -2.45
C THR A 8 -22.47 -28.73 -2.86
N PHE A 9 -22.39 -28.47 -4.16
CA PHE A 9 -21.82 -27.23 -4.70
C PHE A 9 -22.95 -26.25 -5.01
N LYS A 10 -22.76 -24.98 -4.65
CA LYS A 10 -23.70 -23.89 -4.93
C LYS A 10 -23.03 -22.85 -5.82
N GLN A 11 -23.79 -22.20 -6.68
CA GLN A 11 -23.35 -21.00 -7.38
C GLN A 11 -23.28 -19.83 -6.39
N GLU A 12 -22.07 -19.31 -6.17
CA GLU A 12 -21.85 -18.16 -5.29
C GLU A 12 -21.97 -16.83 -6.08
N ILE A 13 -21.22 -16.71 -7.19
CA ILE A 13 -21.18 -15.50 -8.02
C ILE A 13 -21.27 -15.80 -9.52
N VAL A 14 -21.84 -14.86 -10.28
CA VAL A 14 -21.74 -14.78 -11.74
C VAL A 14 -21.03 -13.49 -12.11
N CYS A 15 -19.98 -13.59 -12.91
CA CYS A 15 -19.17 -12.46 -13.32
C CYS A 15 -19.23 -12.26 -14.82
N LYS A 16 -19.26 -11.00 -15.26
CA LYS A 16 -19.18 -10.63 -16.68
C LYS A 16 -17.74 -10.71 -17.21
N SER A 17 -16.77 -10.37 -16.37
CA SER A 17 -15.35 -10.37 -16.69
C SER A 17 -14.52 -10.59 -15.42
N ALA A 18 -13.26 -10.98 -15.61
CA ALA A 18 -12.32 -11.27 -14.53
C ALA A 18 -10.87 -11.01 -14.98
N LEU A 19 -10.04 -10.52 -14.06
CA LEU A 19 -8.61 -10.36 -14.23
C LEU A 19 -7.86 -11.18 -13.17
N PHE A 20 -7.01 -12.10 -13.61
CA PHE A 20 -6.17 -12.93 -12.73
C PHE A 20 -4.70 -12.60 -12.94
N ILE A 21 -4.06 -12.03 -11.92
CA ILE A 21 -2.63 -11.64 -12.01
C ILE A 21 -1.75 -12.76 -11.47
N GLN A 22 -2.11 -13.32 -10.32
CA GLN A 22 -1.40 -14.42 -9.67
C GLN A 22 -2.33 -15.16 -8.71
N LYS A 23 -1.85 -16.27 -8.12
CA LYS A 23 -2.61 -17.00 -7.09
C LYS A 23 -3.02 -16.05 -5.96
N LYS A 24 -4.31 -16.06 -5.62
CA LYS A 24 -4.94 -15.18 -4.61
C LYS A 24 -4.87 -13.68 -4.93
N LYS A 25 -4.65 -13.29 -6.20
CA LYS A 25 -4.74 -11.90 -6.66
C LYS A 25 -5.55 -11.78 -7.94
N TYR A 26 -6.78 -11.34 -7.79
CA TYR A 26 -7.73 -11.23 -8.89
C TYR A 26 -8.81 -10.18 -8.61
N GLY A 27 -9.48 -9.72 -9.67
CA GLY A 27 -10.65 -8.85 -9.60
C GLY A 27 -11.73 -9.30 -10.59
N TYR A 28 -12.99 -9.04 -10.25
CA TYR A 28 -14.16 -9.51 -10.97
C TYR A 28 -15.18 -8.40 -11.18
N HIS A 29 -15.87 -8.41 -12.32
CA HIS A 29 -17.11 -7.67 -12.50
C HIS A 29 -18.30 -8.58 -12.19
N VAL A 30 -18.81 -8.50 -10.96
CA VAL A 30 -19.90 -9.35 -10.47
C VAL A 30 -21.24 -8.77 -10.90
N VAL A 31 -22.06 -9.60 -11.53
CA VAL A 31 -23.40 -9.25 -12.02
C VAL A 31 -24.53 -9.99 -11.27
N ASN A 32 -24.17 -11.05 -10.53
CA ASN A 32 -25.08 -11.77 -9.66
C ASN A 32 -24.29 -12.35 -8.48
N GLU A 33 -24.82 -12.19 -7.27
CA GLU A 33 -24.25 -12.75 -6.06
C GLU A 33 -25.39 -13.45 -5.30
N GLU A 34 -25.24 -14.75 -5.04
CA GLU A 34 -26.23 -15.56 -4.31
C GLU A 34 -27.65 -15.46 -4.90
N HIS A 35 -27.75 -15.43 -6.25
CA HIS A 35 -28.98 -15.25 -7.02
C HIS A 35 -29.59 -13.83 -6.97
N VAL A 36 -28.93 -12.87 -6.31
CA VAL A 36 -29.33 -11.46 -6.30
C VAL A 36 -28.57 -10.71 -7.41
N PRO A 37 -29.27 -10.09 -8.39
CA PRO A 37 -28.62 -9.24 -9.39
C PRO A 37 -27.88 -8.06 -8.75
N CYS A 38 -26.65 -7.81 -9.20
CA CYS A 38 -25.83 -6.69 -8.72
C CYS A 38 -24.96 -6.12 -9.87
N ASP A 39 -24.30 -4.99 -9.64
CA ASP A 39 -23.26 -4.47 -10.52
C ASP A 39 -22.13 -3.94 -9.63
N LYS A 40 -21.14 -4.78 -9.34
CA LYS A 40 -20.02 -4.43 -8.46
C LYS A 40 -18.70 -4.98 -8.98
N ILE A 41 -17.62 -4.25 -8.70
CA ILE A 41 -16.27 -4.76 -8.84
C ILE A 41 -15.85 -5.37 -7.51
N ASP A 42 -15.53 -6.65 -7.51
CA ASP A 42 -15.02 -7.35 -6.33
C ASP A 42 -13.55 -7.75 -6.54
N VAL A 43 -12.78 -7.76 -5.46
CA VAL A 43 -11.32 -7.95 -5.53
C VAL A 43 -10.82 -8.79 -4.38
N THR A 44 -9.87 -9.68 -4.68
CA THR A 44 -9.18 -10.48 -3.67
C THR A 44 -7.68 -10.31 -3.82
N GLY A 45 -7.02 -9.94 -2.73
CA GLY A 45 -5.56 -9.88 -2.59
C GLY A 45 -4.83 -8.88 -3.48
N LEU A 46 -5.54 -8.13 -4.33
CA LEU A 46 -5.01 -6.99 -5.07
C LEU A 46 -4.62 -5.87 -4.11
N GLU A 47 -3.61 -5.09 -4.49
CA GLU A 47 -3.07 -3.98 -3.73
C GLU A 47 -4.16 -2.95 -3.36
N ILE A 48 -5.21 -2.82 -4.17
CA ILE A 48 -6.36 -1.93 -3.96
C ILE A 48 -6.94 -2.02 -2.54
N ILE A 49 -7.06 -3.24 -1.98
CA ILE A 49 -7.68 -3.48 -0.66
C ILE A 49 -6.68 -3.65 0.48
N ARG A 50 -5.38 -3.55 0.19
CA ARG A 50 -4.35 -3.67 1.24
C ARG A 50 -4.28 -2.37 2.03
N SER A 51 -4.26 -2.49 3.36
CA SER A 51 -4.07 -1.35 4.26
C SER A 51 -2.74 -0.62 4.05
N GLU A 52 -1.74 -1.33 3.52
CA GLU A 52 -0.39 -0.83 3.24
C GLU A 52 -0.36 0.12 2.04
N THR A 53 -1.29 0.00 1.09
CA THR A 53 -1.31 0.78 -0.14
C THR A 53 -1.58 2.26 0.13
N PRO A 54 -0.79 3.21 -0.41
CA PRO A 54 -1.00 4.64 -0.17
C PRO A 54 -2.34 5.15 -0.72
N SER A 55 -2.95 6.12 -0.04
CA SER A 55 -4.27 6.64 -0.40
C SER A 55 -4.32 7.26 -1.78
N ALA A 56 -3.25 7.95 -2.20
CA ALA A 56 -3.16 8.57 -3.52
C ALA A 56 -3.33 7.57 -4.68
N PHE A 57 -2.94 6.31 -4.47
CA PHE A 57 -3.00 5.27 -5.51
C PHE A 57 -4.22 4.38 -5.42
N ARG A 58 -4.97 4.37 -4.31
CA ARG A 58 -6.12 3.47 -4.15
C ARG A 58 -7.22 3.76 -5.18
N GLU A 59 -7.59 5.02 -5.36
CA GLU A 59 -8.61 5.40 -6.34
C GLU A 59 -8.13 5.14 -7.77
N ALA A 60 -6.86 5.47 -8.06
CA ALA A 60 -6.25 5.17 -9.36
C ALA A 60 -6.33 3.68 -9.72
N LEU A 61 -6.00 2.80 -8.78
CA LEU A 61 -6.04 1.36 -9.01
C LEU A 61 -7.48 0.82 -9.12
N LYS A 62 -8.44 1.35 -8.35
CA LYS A 62 -9.86 0.99 -8.46
C LYS A 62 -10.43 1.37 -9.82
N ASP A 63 -10.21 2.61 -10.25
CA ASP A 63 -10.72 3.13 -11.52
C ASP A 63 -10.15 2.33 -12.67
N MET A 64 -8.83 2.17 -12.72
CA MET A 64 -8.15 1.38 -13.75
C MET A 64 -8.69 -0.05 -13.81
N LEU A 65 -8.85 -0.73 -12.67
CA LEU A 65 -9.40 -2.08 -12.64
C LEU A 65 -10.85 -2.11 -13.13
N SER A 66 -11.68 -1.16 -12.70
CA SER A 66 -13.07 -1.05 -13.14
C SER A 66 -13.17 -0.87 -14.65
N MET A 67 -12.39 0.06 -15.21
CA MET A 67 -12.38 0.33 -16.66
C MET A 67 -11.95 -0.91 -17.46
N ILE A 68 -10.89 -1.60 -17.01
CA ILE A 68 -10.42 -2.85 -17.63
C ILE A 68 -11.52 -3.91 -17.61
N LEU A 69 -12.15 -4.13 -16.44
CA LEU A 69 -13.20 -5.14 -16.30
C LEU A 69 -14.48 -4.78 -17.07
N ARG A 70 -14.77 -3.50 -17.25
CA ARG A 70 -15.89 -3.02 -18.07
C ARG A 70 -15.58 -2.98 -19.56
N ASN A 71 -14.35 -3.33 -19.96
CA ASN A 71 -13.89 -3.34 -21.35
C ASN A 71 -14.06 -1.95 -22.01
N GLU A 72 -13.64 -0.91 -21.28
CA GLU A 72 -13.52 0.45 -21.81
C GLU A 72 -12.33 0.55 -22.78
N ASP A 73 -12.28 1.64 -23.55
CA ASP A 73 -11.24 1.84 -24.58
C ASP A 73 -9.85 2.04 -23.95
N ASP A 74 -8.83 1.45 -24.58
CA ASP A 74 -7.43 1.58 -24.13
C ASP A 74 -6.97 3.05 -24.07
N THR A 75 -7.49 3.90 -24.95
CA THR A 75 -7.19 5.35 -24.95
C THR A 75 -7.71 6.02 -23.69
N ASP A 76 -8.92 5.67 -23.26
CA ASP A 76 -9.53 6.23 -22.05
C ASP A 76 -8.80 5.75 -20.80
N ILE A 77 -8.44 4.47 -20.74
CA ILE A 77 -7.62 3.90 -19.65
C ILE A 77 -6.27 4.63 -19.57
N LEU A 78 -5.61 4.85 -20.72
CA LEU A 78 -4.34 5.56 -20.78
C LEU A 78 -4.47 7.04 -20.35
N ASN A 79 -5.58 7.70 -20.69
CA ASN A 79 -5.87 9.07 -20.27
C ASN A 79 -6.02 9.16 -18.75
N VAL A 80 -6.77 8.23 -18.14
CA VAL A 80 -6.93 8.13 -16.69
C VAL A 80 -5.60 7.83 -15.99
N TYR A 81 -4.81 6.89 -16.52
CA TYR A 81 -3.45 6.62 -16.03
C TYR A 81 -2.58 7.90 -16.03
N ASN A 82 -2.56 8.62 -17.15
CA ASN A 82 -1.75 9.83 -17.29
C ASN A 82 -2.21 10.96 -16.36
N LYS A 83 -3.52 11.06 -16.10
CA LYS A 83 -4.07 11.98 -15.10
C LYS A 83 -3.50 11.66 -13.72
N TYR A 84 -3.67 10.43 -13.24
CA TYR A 84 -3.17 10.02 -11.92
C TYR A 84 -1.65 10.13 -11.80
N LYS A 85 -0.91 9.84 -12.87
CA LYS A 85 0.55 10.02 -12.91
C LYS A 85 0.99 11.48 -12.75
N ARG A 86 0.19 12.44 -13.21
CA ARG A 86 0.45 13.87 -12.98
C ARG A 86 0.14 14.24 -11.54
N GLU A 87 -1.06 13.89 -11.06
CA GLU A 87 -1.51 14.19 -9.69
C GLU A 87 -0.58 13.60 -8.63
N ALA A 88 -0.04 12.39 -8.84
CA ALA A 88 0.90 11.75 -7.94
C ALA A 88 2.22 12.52 -7.74
N LYS A 89 2.57 13.45 -8.65
CA LYS A 89 3.77 14.31 -8.49
C LYS A 89 3.56 15.45 -7.50
N ASP A 90 2.30 15.87 -7.34
CA ASP A 90 1.90 16.99 -6.50
C ASP A 90 1.36 16.53 -5.14
N ALA A 91 1.22 15.21 -4.95
CA ALA A 91 0.73 14.59 -3.72
C ALA A 91 1.69 14.80 -2.54
N TYR A 92 1.12 14.98 -1.35
CA TYR A 92 1.90 15.11 -0.12
C TYR A 92 2.53 13.75 0.28
N PRO A 93 3.67 13.76 0.98
CA PRO A 93 4.30 12.54 1.49
C PRO A 93 3.30 11.60 2.18
N GLU A 94 2.39 12.15 2.97
CA GLU A 94 1.36 11.42 3.70
C GLU A 94 0.41 10.59 2.84
N GLU A 95 0.21 10.99 1.58
CA GLU A 95 -0.72 10.38 0.64
C GLU A 95 -0.06 9.29 -0.21
N ILE A 96 1.26 9.39 -0.41
CA ILE A 96 2.08 8.45 -1.19
C ILE A 96 2.86 7.45 -0.32
N SER A 97 2.79 7.59 1.00
CA SER A 97 3.48 6.70 1.94
C SER A 97 2.73 5.39 2.17
N GLU A 98 3.48 4.29 2.24
CA GLU A 98 2.93 3.00 2.66
C GLU A 98 2.80 2.92 4.18
N ASN A 99 1.72 2.29 4.68
CA ASN A 99 1.61 1.99 6.10
C ASN A 99 2.38 0.71 6.40
N LYS A 100 3.34 0.75 7.32
CA LYS A 100 4.18 -0.39 7.63
C LYS A 100 4.44 -0.51 9.13
N GLY A 101 4.41 -1.75 9.63
CA GLY A 101 4.83 -2.06 11.00
C GLY A 101 6.34 -2.23 11.08
N VAL A 102 6.93 -1.85 12.19
CA VAL A 102 8.36 -2.07 12.46
C VAL A 102 8.56 -3.07 13.59
N LYS A 103 9.52 -3.99 13.39
CA LYS A 103 9.94 -4.99 14.37
C LYS A 103 11.46 -5.15 14.38
N GLY A 104 12.04 -5.34 15.56
CA GLY A 104 13.45 -5.64 15.77
C GLY A 104 14.35 -4.42 15.71
N LEU A 105 13.88 -3.25 16.13
CA LEU A 105 14.69 -2.02 16.19
C LEU A 105 15.96 -2.24 17.01
N GLU A 106 15.83 -2.74 18.24
CA GLU A 106 16.97 -2.97 19.15
C GLU A 106 17.98 -3.99 18.60
N LYS A 107 17.50 -4.96 17.83
CA LYS A 107 18.34 -5.99 17.20
C LYS A 107 19.22 -5.41 16.09
N TYR A 108 18.70 -4.44 15.35
CA TYR A 108 19.32 -3.96 14.12
C TYR A 108 19.97 -2.57 14.26
N ILE A 109 19.57 -1.79 15.26
CA ILE A 109 20.10 -0.47 15.58
C ILE A 109 20.90 -0.59 16.87
N ILE A 110 22.22 -0.52 16.76
CA ILE A 110 23.16 -0.63 17.89
C ILE A 110 23.96 0.66 17.93
N ASN A 111 23.99 1.33 19.08
CA ASN A 111 24.68 2.62 19.25
C ASN A 111 24.27 3.66 18.18
N ASN A 112 22.97 3.75 17.87
CA ASN A 112 22.41 4.62 16.81
C ASN A 112 22.88 4.32 15.38
N GLU A 113 23.52 3.18 15.14
CA GLU A 113 23.95 2.75 13.80
C GLU A 113 23.28 1.44 13.39
N THR A 114 22.96 1.33 12.10
CA THR A 114 22.37 0.11 11.55
C THR A 114 23.44 -0.92 11.23
N ILE A 115 23.22 -2.19 11.60
CA ILE A 115 24.14 -3.27 11.26
C ILE A 115 23.93 -3.80 9.82
N LYS A 116 24.89 -4.58 9.32
CA LYS A 116 24.76 -5.28 8.03
C LYS A 116 23.56 -6.25 8.08
N GLY A 117 22.76 -6.25 7.02
CA GLY A 117 21.54 -7.06 6.93
C GLY A 117 20.29 -6.42 7.54
N THR A 118 20.39 -5.17 8.02
CA THR A 118 19.21 -4.43 8.52
C THR A 118 18.15 -4.27 7.43
N PRO A 119 16.87 -4.63 7.70
CA PRO A 119 15.77 -4.43 6.78
C PRO A 119 15.60 -2.96 6.39
N TYR A 120 15.13 -2.69 5.16
CA TYR A 120 15.03 -1.32 4.63
C TYR A 120 14.17 -0.39 5.49
N HIS A 121 13.06 -0.89 6.04
CA HIS A 121 12.15 -0.10 6.89
C HIS A 121 12.76 0.20 8.26
N VAL A 122 13.57 -0.70 8.82
CA VAL A 122 14.33 -0.42 10.06
C VAL A 122 15.43 0.62 9.78
N LYS A 123 16.10 0.56 8.62
CA LYS A 123 17.03 1.63 8.19
C LYS A 123 16.32 2.97 8.06
N ALA A 124 15.07 2.97 7.60
CA ALA A 124 14.27 4.18 7.48
C ALA A 124 13.95 4.81 8.85
N VAL A 125 13.71 3.99 9.88
CA VAL A 125 13.57 4.45 11.28
C VAL A 125 14.88 5.03 11.80
N ALA A 126 16.00 4.32 11.64
CA ALA A 126 17.31 4.81 12.08
C ALA A 126 17.68 6.15 11.40
N ALA A 127 17.40 6.28 10.11
CA ALA A 127 17.59 7.52 9.35
C ALA A 127 16.72 8.65 9.90
N TYR A 128 15.44 8.37 10.20
CA TYR A 128 14.53 9.34 10.81
C TYR A 128 15.05 9.82 12.17
N HIS A 129 15.35 8.90 13.10
CA HIS A 129 15.88 9.25 14.42
C HIS A 129 17.16 10.11 14.32
N LYS A 130 18.08 9.73 13.44
CA LYS A 130 19.32 10.47 13.20
C LYS A 130 19.04 11.89 12.69
N LEU A 131 18.12 12.04 11.73
CA LEU A 131 17.78 13.34 11.17
C LEU A 131 17.08 14.26 12.18
N LEU A 132 16.23 13.70 13.06
CA LEU A 132 15.61 14.50 14.12
C LEU A 132 16.67 15.11 15.04
N HIS A 133 17.69 14.33 15.43
CA HIS A 133 18.78 14.81 16.24
C HIS A 133 19.71 15.77 15.47
N GLU A 134 20.06 15.48 14.21
CA GLU A 134 20.94 16.34 13.41
C GLU A 134 20.32 17.72 13.12
N LEU A 135 18.99 17.81 13.09
CA LEU A 135 18.25 19.05 12.85
C LEU A 135 17.74 19.72 14.14
N ASP A 136 17.98 19.13 15.31
CA ASP A 136 17.52 19.64 16.62
C ASP A 136 15.99 19.82 16.67
N ILE A 137 15.26 18.76 16.27
CA ILE A 137 13.78 18.74 16.15
C ILE A 137 13.13 17.54 16.83
N ASP A 138 13.88 16.78 17.62
CA ASP A 138 13.43 15.61 18.38
C ASP A 138 12.46 15.98 19.52
N ASP A 139 12.41 17.24 19.92
CA ASP A 139 11.41 17.80 20.84
C ASP A 139 10.00 17.92 20.22
N ARG A 140 9.93 18.05 18.88
CA ARG A 140 8.67 18.28 18.14
C ARG A 140 8.11 17.04 17.48
N TYR A 141 8.95 16.06 17.18
CA TYR A 141 8.55 14.83 16.52
C TYR A 141 9.00 13.60 17.32
N PRO A 142 8.08 12.71 17.70
CA PRO A 142 8.44 11.56 18.52
C PRO A 142 9.30 10.57 17.74
N LEU A 143 10.18 9.88 18.47
CA LEU A 143 10.88 8.71 17.96
C LEU A 143 9.87 7.58 17.69
N ILE A 144 10.10 6.83 16.61
CA ILE A 144 9.35 5.61 16.33
C ILE A 144 9.77 4.50 17.29
N GLU A 145 8.77 3.83 17.85
CA GLU A 145 8.93 2.76 18.83
C GLU A 145 8.80 1.37 18.19
N GLU A 146 9.16 0.33 18.94
CA GLU A 146 8.97 -1.06 18.52
C GLU A 146 7.47 -1.40 18.44
N ASP A 147 7.09 -2.29 17.52
CA ASP A 147 5.71 -2.75 17.32
C ASP A 147 4.69 -1.66 16.90
N SER A 148 5.15 -0.45 16.56
CA SER A 148 4.29 0.59 16.01
C SER A 148 4.05 0.44 14.51
N LYS A 149 2.93 1.00 14.03
CA LYS A 149 2.63 1.14 12.60
C LYS A 149 2.80 2.60 12.19
N ASN A 150 3.69 2.85 11.24
CA ASN A 150 4.04 4.19 10.80
C ASN A 150 4.05 4.27 9.27
N LYS A 151 4.14 5.49 8.75
CA LYS A 151 4.21 5.74 7.31
C LYS A 151 5.65 5.60 6.85
N LEU A 152 5.88 4.94 5.72
CA LEU A 152 7.17 4.85 5.06
C LEU A 152 7.07 5.46 3.67
N VAL A 153 8.00 6.36 3.36
CA VAL A 153 8.09 7.00 2.04
C VAL A 153 9.46 6.77 1.42
N TYR A 154 9.48 6.52 0.11
CA TYR A 154 10.70 6.53 -0.67
C TYR A 154 11.05 7.96 -1.05
N VAL A 155 12.32 8.33 -0.88
CA VAL A 155 12.81 9.68 -1.18
C VAL A 155 13.79 9.65 -2.34
N LYS A 156 13.85 10.76 -3.08
CA LYS A 156 14.85 10.96 -4.14
C LYS A 156 16.25 11.07 -3.54
N PRO A 157 17.32 10.90 -4.34
CA PRO A 157 18.68 11.18 -3.90
C PRO A 157 18.76 12.55 -3.21
N ASN A 158 19.28 12.57 -2.00
CA ASN A 158 19.28 13.73 -1.11
C ASN A 158 20.65 13.84 -0.38
N PRO A 159 20.96 15.01 0.22
CA PRO A 159 22.23 15.24 0.92
C PRO A 159 22.49 14.25 2.06
N TYR A 160 21.44 13.74 2.69
CA TYR A 160 21.52 12.79 3.80
C TYR A 160 21.76 11.34 3.35
N ARG A 161 21.75 11.08 2.03
CA ARG A 161 21.98 9.76 1.42
C ARG A 161 21.02 8.67 1.91
N VAL A 162 19.80 9.08 2.23
CA VAL A 162 18.72 8.18 2.67
C VAL A 162 17.86 7.78 1.47
N ASN A 163 17.41 6.52 1.40
CA ASN A 163 16.54 6.05 0.30
C ASN A 163 15.06 6.02 0.69
N CYS A 164 14.76 5.91 1.99
CA CYS A 164 13.41 5.92 2.52
C CYS A 164 13.42 6.40 3.97
N ILE A 165 12.35 7.06 4.37
CA ILE A 165 12.14 7.57 5.73
C ILE A 165 10.84 6.97 6.26
N MET A 166 10.88 6.53 7.52
CA MET A 166 9.69 6.14 8.25
C MET A 166 9.36 7.25 9.25
N TYR A 167 8.08 7.62 9.37
CA TYR A 167 7.65 8.74 10.20
C TYR A 167 6.23 8.51 10.72
N ASP A 168 5.88 9.15 11.84
CA ASP A 168 4.51 9.26 12.32
C ASP A 168 3.78 10.43 11.66
N ARG A 169 4.35 11.64 11.83
CA ARG A 169 3.98 12.86 11.13
C ARG A 169 5.14 13.36 10.31
N TRP A 170 4.90 13.79 9.07
CA TRP A 170 5.96 14.27 8.20
C TRP A 170 6.63 15.52 8.79
N PRO A 171 7.96 15.50 9.02
CA PRO A 171 8.66 16.70 9.48
C PRO A 171 8.74 17.73 8.36
N ARG A 172 8.25 18.95 8.63
CA ARG A 172 8.27 20.04 7.63
C ARG A 172 9.69 20.45 7.23
N GLU A 173 10.65 20.22 8.12
CA GLU A 173 12.08 20.48 7.94
C GLU A 173 12.76 19.51 6.95
N PHE A 174 12.08 18.43 6.56
CA PHE A 174 12.62 17.48 5.58
C PHE A 174 12.35 17.90 4.12
N LEU A 175 11.68 19.03 3.90
CA LEU A 175 11.36 19.60 2.58
C LEU A 175 12.55 20.34 1.95
#